data_AF-A0A9Q0JTB2-F1
#
_entry.id   AF-A0A9Q0JTB2-F1
#
_cell.length_a   1.000
_cell.length_b   1.000
_cell.length_c   1.000
_cell.angle_alpha   90.00
_cell.angle_beta   90.00
_cell.angle_gamma   90.00
#
_symmetry.space_group_name_H-M   'P 1'
#
loop_
_entity.id
_entity.type
_entity.pdbx_description
1 polymer ?
#
loop_
_entity_poly.entity_id
_entity_poly.type
_entity_poly.pdbx_seq_one_letter_code
_entity_poly.pdbx_strand_id
1 'polypeptide(L)' 'MTAIDLAHRPNDCMITPCDHFFHSGCLQRWMDIKMECPTCRRPLPPA' A
#
# COMPACT_ATOMS: atom_id res chain seq x y z
N MET A 1 -11.55 -9.45 -19.12
CA MET A 1 -11.60 -9.82 -17.70
C MET A 1 -10.27 -9.39 -17.11
N THR A 2 -10.36 -8.37 -16.25
CA THR A 2 -9.31 -7.72 -15.45
C THR A 2 -7.99 -7.39 -16.17
N ALA A 3 -7.86 -6.10 -16.51
CA ALA A 3 -6.61 -5.46 -16.85
C ALA A 3 -5.54 -5.84 -15.81
N ILE A 4 -4.67 -6.77 -16.20
CA ILE A 4 -3.45 -7.04 -15.46
C ILE A 4 -2.61 -5.81 -15.72
N ASP A 5 -2.51 -4.99 -14.67
CA ASP A 5 -1.76 -3.77 -14.58
C ASP A 5 -0.26 -4.07 -14.78
N LEU A 6 0.13 -4.32 -16.04
CA LEU A 6 1.52 -4.49 -16.49
C LEU A 6 2.21 -3.10 -16.60
N ALA A 7 1.72 -2.10 -15.87
CA ALA A 7 2.31 -0.77 -15.77
C ALA A 7 2.98 -0.53 -14.42
N HIS A 8 2.91 -1.47 -13.46
CA HIS A 8 3.58 -1.32 -12.17
C HIS A 8 4.95 -2.01 -12.19
N ARG A 9 5.98 -1.20 -12.50
CA ARG A 9 7.38 -1.53 -12.27
C ARG A 9 7.54 -2.11 -10.85
N PRO A 10 7.95 -3.38 -10.68
CA PRO A 10 7.85 -4.11 -9.41
C PRO A 10 8.92 -3.72 -8.36
N ASN A 11 9.60 -2.59 -8.54
CA ASN A 11 10.79 -2.25 -7.75
C ASN A 11 10.54 -1.29 -6.58
N ASP A 12 9.31 -0.81 -6.40
CA ASP A 12 8.94 0.08 -5.30
C ASP A 12 7.81 -0.53 -4.49
N CYS A 13 8.16 -1.50 -3.65
CA CYS A 13 7.27 -2.15 -2.69
C CYS A 13 7.66 -1.72 -1.27
N MET A 14 6.69 -1.21 -0.50
CA MET A 14 6.85 -0.89 0.91
C MET A 14 6.13 -1.90 1.78
N ILE A 15 6.79 -2.30 2.86
CA ILE A 15 6.22 -3.15 3.90
C ILE A 15 5.79 -2.22 5.03
N THR A 16 4.51 -2.26 5.34
CA THR A 16 3.97 -1.56 6.50
C THR A 16 4.34 -2.32 7.78
N PRO A 17 4.44 -1.64 8.94
CA PRO A 17 4.75 -2.27 10.24
C PRO A 17 3.71 -3.29 10.72
N CYS A 18 2.65 -3.51 9.94
CA CYS A 18 1.65 -4.54 10.15
C CYS A 18 1.87 -5.78 9.28
N ASP A 19 3.08 -5.98 8.72
CA ASP A 19 3.48 -7.11 7.87
C ASP A 19 2.78 -7.18 6.50
N HIS A 20 2.23 -6.05 6.02
CA HIS A 20 1.59 -6.02 4.70
C HIS A 20 2.49 -5.35 3.67
N PHE A 21 2.64 -6.04 2.54
CA PHE A 21 3.31 -5.56 1.34
C PHE A 21 2.34 -4.77 0.46
N PHE A 22 2.71 -3.53 0.15
CA PHE A 22 2.01 -2.71 -0.82
C PHE A 22 3.00 -2.03 -1.75
N HIS A 23 2.57 -1.71 -2.97
CA HIS A 23 3.38 -0.85 -3.81
C HIS A 23 3.47 0.55 -3.20
N SER A 24 4.64 1.18 -3.24
CA SER A 24 4.85 2.53 -2.71
C SER A 24 3.83 3.52 -3.28
N GLY A 25 3.55 3.47 -4.59
CA GLY A 25 2.55 4.33 -5.23
C GLY A 25 1.10 4.04 -4.82
N CYS A 26 0.75 2.77 -4.61
CA CYS A 26 -0.58 2.39 -4.13
C CYS A 26 -0.77 2.77 -2.66
N LEU A 27 0.25 2.51 -1.82
CA LEU A 27 0.23 2.84 -0.40
C LEU A 27 0.20 4.35 -0.20
N GLN A 28 0.96 5.11 -0.97
CA GLN A 28 0.97 6.58 -0.87
C GLN A 28 -0.40 7.18 -1.21
N ARG A 29 -1.00 6.78 -2.35
CA ARG A 29 -2.37 7.19 -2.70
C ARG A 29 -3.39 6.76 -1.66
N TRP A 30 -3.20 5.60 -1.04
CA TRP A 30 -4.09 5.13 0.00
C TRP A 30 -3.93 5.96 1.27
N MET A 31 -2.70 6.28 1.68
CA MET A 31 -2.41 7.15 2.82
C MET A 31 -2.99 8.56 2.65
N ASP A 32 -3.04 9.08 1.41
CA ASP A 32 -3.72 10.35 1.09
C ASP A 32 -5.24 10.30 1.34
N ILE A 33 -5.86 9.13 1.17
CA ILE A 33 -7.31 8.94 1.39
C ILE A 33 -7.59 8.58 2.85
N LYS A 34 -6.89 7.57 3.37
CA LYS A 34 -6.94 7.10 4.75
C LYS A 34 -5.58 6.61 5.20
N MET A 35 -5.09 7.16 6.31
CA MET A 35 -3.85 6.73 6.98
C MET A 35 -4.04 5.41 7.77
N GLU A 36 -4.60 4.38 7.14
CA GLU A 36 -4.81 3.06 7.71
C GLU A 36 -4.35 1.97 6.73
N CYS A 37 -3.92 0.81 7.22
CA CYS A 37 -3.62 -0.32 6.35
C CYS A 37 -4.89 -0.78 5.61
N PRO A 38 -4.92 -0.92 4.27
CA PRO A 38 -6.13 -1.33 3.54
C PRO A 38 -6.58 -2.76 3.87
N THR A 39 -5.63 -3.66 4.17
CA THR A 39 -5.94 -5.07 4.50
C THR A 39 -6.33 -5.24 5.98
N CYS A 40 -5.54 -4.69 6.90
CA CYS A 40 -5.75 -4.89 8.34
C CYS A 40 -6.59 -3.81 9.03
N ARG A 41 -6.81 -2.66 8.36
CA ARG A 41 -7.40 -1.44 8.94
C ARG A 41 -6.75 -0.98 10.25
N ARG A 42 -5.50 -1.40 10.47
CA ARG A 42 -4.70 -0.95 11.60
C ARG A 42 -4.24 0.48 11.32
N PRO A 43 -4.48 1.43 12.23
CA PRO A 43 -3.86 2.74 12.14
C PRO A 43 -2.35 2.57 12.28
N LEU A 44 -1.59 3.17 11.36
CA LEU A 44 -0.14 3.20 11.48
C LEU A 44 0.21 3.96 12.77
N PRO A 45 0.96 3.38 13.73
CA PRO A 45 1.33 4.09 14.93
C PRO A 45 2.23 5.29 14.56
N PRO A 46 2.00 6.48 15.12
CA PRO A 46 2.92 7.60 14.94
C PRO A 46 4.22 7.23 15.67
N ALA A 47 5.30 7.06 14.90
CA ALA A 47 6.65 7.04 15.44
C ALA A 47 7.21 8.47 15.45
#